data_AF-A0A6L7MEX5-F1
#
_entry.id   AF-A0A6L7MEX5-F1
#
_cell.length_a   1.000
_cell.length_b   1.000
_cell.length_c   1.000
_cell.angle_alpha   90.00
_cell.angle_beta   90.00
_cell.angle_gamma   90.00
#
_symmetry.space_group_name_H-M   'P 1'
#
loop_
_entity.id
_entity.type
_entity.pdbx_description
1 polymer ?
#
loop_
_entity_poly.entity_id
_entity_poly.type
_entity_poly.pdbx_seq_one_letter_code
_entity_poly.pdbx_strand_id
1 'polypeptide(L)' 'MEDNSRKDIRALLKTFGVRADEAIVGHLARNPGVSRLRLKVCLHDLTDYGDHSPDGSLSLEVESDINR' A
#
# COMPACT_ATOMS: atom_id res chain seq x y z
N MET A 1 0.30 25.04 -0.56
CA MET A 1 0.45 23.87 -1.46
C MET A 1 0.64 22.58 -0.68
N GLU A 2 1.47 22.57 0.37
CA GLU A 2 1.72 21.37 1.22
C GLU A 2 0.48 20.78 1.90
N ASP A 3 -0.50 21.59 2.32
CA ASP A 3 -1.66 21.09 3.08
C ASP A 3 -2.61 20.22 2.25
N ASN A 4 -2.81 20.56 0.97
CA ASN A 4 -3.66 19.77 0.08
C ASN A 4 -2.97 18.45 -0.29
N SER A 5 -1.68 18.48 -0.63
CA SER A 5 -0.92 17.26 -0.93
C SER A 5 -0.89 16.30 0.26
N ARG A 6 -0.67 16.80 1.48
CA ARG A 6 -0.70 15.97 2.70
C ARG A 6 -2.09 15.39 2.96
N LYS A 7 -3.16 16.13 2.67
CA LYS A 7 -4.53 15.63 2.78
C LYS A 7 -4.79 14.49 1.80
N ASP A 8 -4.38 14.63 0.55
CA ASP A 8 -4.60 13.61 -0.48
C ASP A 8 -3.78 12.35 -0.22
N ILE A 9 -2.52 12.49 0.22
CA ILE A 9 -1.69 11.36 0.66
C ILE A 9 -2.39 10.59 1.79
N ARG A 10 -2.89 11.30 2.81
CA ARG A 10 -3.61 10.65 3.93
C ARG A 10 -4.89 9.96 3.47
N ALA A 11 -5.63 10.56 2.55
CA ALA A 11 -6.85 9.97 2.00
C ALA A 11 -6.55 8.66 1.26
N LEU A 12 -5.53 8.67 0.38
CA LEU A 12 -5.06 7.49 -0.35
C LEU A 12 -4.65 6.36 0.60
N LEU A 13 -3.77 6.66 1.56
CA LEU A 13 -3.27 5.66 2.52
C LEU A 13 -4.41 5.10 3.41
N LYS A 14 -5.38 5.94 3.79
CA LYS A 14 -6.57 5.48 4.52
C LYS A 14 -7.40 4.53 3.70
N THR A 15 -7.68 4.85 2.43
CA THR A 15 -8.44 3.98 1.53
C THR A 15 -7.71 2.64 1.30
N PHE A 16 -6.39 2.68 1.08
CA PHE A 16 -5.59 1.46 0.98
C PHE A 16 -5.69 0.62 2.25
N GLY A 17 -5.50 1.23 3.43
CA GLY A 17 -5.56 0.53 4.72
C GLY A 17 -6.87 -0.22 4.95
N VAL A 18 -8.02 0.43 4.68
CA VAL A 18 -9.34 -0.20 4.82
C VAL A 18 -9.48 -1.40 3.87
N ARG A 19 -9.12 -1.25 2.59
CA ARG A 19 -9.25 -2.34 1.60
C ARG A 19 -8.28 -3.49 1.88
N ALA A 20 -7.07 -3.17 2.32
CA ALA A 20 -6.06 -4.17 2.67
C ALA A 20 -6.53 -5.00 3.87
N ASP A 21 -7.09 -4.35 4.90
CA ASP A 21 -7.63 -5.03 6.09
C ASP A 21 -8.74 -6.02 5.73
N GLU A 22 -9.75 -5.56 4.97
CA GLU A 22 -10.84 -6.42 4.49
C GLU A 22 -10.32 -7.63 3.67
N ALA A 23 -9.33 -7.40 2.80
CA ALA A 23 -8.75 -8.45 1.97
C ALA A 23 -7.97 -9.48 2.80
N ILE A 24 -7.14 -9.02 3.74
CA ILE A 24 -6.30 -9.87 4.60
C ILE A 24 -7.18 -10.68 5.56
N VAL A 25 -8.13 -10.04 6.25
CA VAL A 25 -9.07 -10.72 7.15
C VAL A 25 -9.89 -11.74 6.38
N GLY A 26 -10.41 -11.36 5.21
CA GLY A 26 -11.15 -12.27 4.34
C GLY A 26 -10.30 -13.47 3.89
N HIS A 27 -9.01 -13.25 3.60
CA HIS A 27 -8.09 -14.33 3.26
C HIS A 27 -7.87 -15.29 4.44
N LEU A 28 -7.60 -14.78 5.64
CA LEU A 28 -7.41 -15.59 6.85
C LEU A 28 -8.68 -16.37 7.23
N ALA A 29 -9.85 -15.76 7.07
CA ALA A 29 -11.14 -16.41 7.32
C ALA A 29 -11.37 -17.61 6.38
N ARG A 30 -11.04 -17.47 5.09
CA ARG A 30 -11.14 -18.55 4.09
C ARG A 30 -10.10 -19.65 4.27
N ASN A 31 -8.99 -19.36 4.95
CA ASN A 31 -7.86 -20.27 5.10
C ASN A 31 -7.54 -20.49 6.58
N PRO A 32 -8.38 -21.24 7.34
CA PRO A 32 -8.26 -21.30 8.79
C PRO A 32 -6.98 -21.98 9.29
N GLY A 33 -6.31 -22.78 8.46
CA GLY A 33 -5.01 -23.39 8.77
C GLY A 33 -3.80 -22.45 8.61
N VAL A 34 -4.00 -21.23 8.09
CA VAL A 34 -2.93 -20.24 7.97
C VAL A 34 -2.83 -19.45 9.27
N SER A 35 -1.72 -19.64 9.99
CA SER A 35 -1.42 -18.94 11.26
C SER A 35 -0.56 -17.69 11.09
N ARG A 36 0.16 -17.56 9.97
CA ARG A 36 1.03 -16.43 9.64
C ARG A 36 1.00 -16.10 8.16
N LEU A 37 0.92 -14.81 7.85
CA LEU A 37 1.11 -14.24 6.52
C LEU A 37 2.36 -13.37 6.51
N ARG A 38 3.27 -13.64 5.58
CA ARG A 38 4.38 -12.74 5.26
C ARG A 38 3.97 -11.91 4.04
N LEU A 39 3.83 -10.60 4.22
CA LEU A 39 3.30 -9.69 3.20
C LEU A 39 4.31 -8.60 2.85
N LYS A 40 4.24 -8.13 1.61
CA LYS A 40 4.99 -6.98 1.09
C LYS A 40 4.00 -5.97 0.51
N VAL A 41 4.17 -4.70 0.86
CA VAL A 41 3.43 -3.57 0.28
C VAL A 41 4.39 -2.76 -0.58
N CYS A 42 4.01 -2.52 -1.84
CA CYS A 42 4.79 -1.70 -2.76
C CYS A 42 3.98 -0.46 -3.18
N LEU A 43 4.60 0.71 -3.10
CA LEU A 43 4.15 1.93 -3.74
C LEU A 43 4.96 2.11 -5.03
N HIS A 44 4.26 2.27 -6.14
CA HIS A 44 4.84 2.61 -7.43
C HIS A 44 4.17 3.86 -7.95
N ASP A 45 4.97 4.78 -8.45
CA ASP A 45 4.50 5.93 -9.18
C ASP A 45 4.17 5.56 -10.63
N LEU A 46 2.95 5.91 -11.03
CA LEU A 46 2.37 5.59 -12.33
C LEU A 46 2.26 6.85 -13.21
N THR A 47 2.82 7.97 -12.76
CA THR A 47 2.76 9.23 -13.48
C THR A 47 3.64 9.15 -14.72
N ASP A 48 3.05 9.41 -15.89
CA ASP A 48 3.81 9.64 -17.11
C ASP A 48 4.33 11.09 -17.10
N TYR A 49 5.63 11.24 -16.86
CA TYR A 49 6.31 12.53 -16.83
C TYR A 49 6.76 13.01 -18.21
N GLY A 50 6.58 12.21 -19.27
CA GLY A 50 7.09 12.51 -20.60
C GLY A 50 8.60 12.73 -20.61
N ASP A 51 9.05 13.76 -21.36
CA ASP A 51 10.47 14.10 -21.53
C ASP A 51 11.15 14.66 -20.26
N HIS A 52 10.38 14.90 -19.20
CA HIS A 52 10.85 15.49 -17.94
C HIS A 52 10.64 14.56 -16.75
N SER A 53 11.08 13.30 -16.90
CA SER A 53 11.07 12.33 -15.81
C SER A 53 12.02 12.75 -14.69
N PRO A 54 11.61 12.69 -13.42
CA PRO A 54 12.51 12.95 -12.29
C PRO A 54 13.64 11.91 -12.24
N ASP A 55 14.76 12.28 -11.62
CA ASP A 55 15.90 11.39 -11.34
C ASP A 55 15.51 10.33 -10.29
N GLY A 56 14.69 9.37 -10.70
CA GLY A 56 14.11 8.33 -9.85
C GLY A 56 12.60 8.45 -9.72
N SER A 57 11.90 7.44 -10.25
CA SER A 57 10.47 7.26 -9.97
C SER A 57 10.27 6.92 -8.49
N LEU A 58 9.23 7.49 -7.87
CA LEU A 58 8.90 7.20 -6.48
C LEU A 58 8.58 5.70 -6.31
N SER A 59 9.39 5.02 -5.50
CA SER A 59 9.15 3.64 -5.09
C SER A 59 9.39 3.49 -3.59
N LEU A 60 8.49 2.76 -2.93
CA LEU A 60 8.60 2.42 -1.50
C LEU A 60 8.14 0.97 -1.31
N GLU A 61 8.92 0.20 -0.56
CA GLU A 61 8.59 -1.19 -0.24
C GLU A 61 8.65 -1.41 1.28
N VAL A 62 7.65 -2.10 1.82
CA VAL A 62 7.59 -2.47 3.24
C VAL A 62 7.20 -3.94 3.36
N GLU A 63 8.00 -4.72 4.08
CA GLU A 63 7.70 -6.11 4.41
C GLU A 63 7.31 -6.23 5.88
N SER A 64 6.33 -7.08 6.18
CA SER A 64 5.95 -7.41 7.55
C SER A 64 5.24 -8.75 7.63
N ASP A 65 5.13 -9.26 8.85
CA ASP A 65 4.35 -10.45 9.19
C ASP A 65 3.04 -10.07 9.86
N ILE A 66 1.97 -10.78 9.48
CA ILE A 66 0.68 -10.75 10.15
C ILE A 66 0.45 -12.12 10.77
N ASN A 67 0.33 -12.15 12.09
CA ASN A 67 -0.02 -13.34 12.84
C ASN A 67 -1.52 -13.31 13.13
N ARG A 68 -2.14 -14.49 13.08
CA ARG A 68 -3.54 -14.66 13.47
C ARG A 68 -3.69 -14.74 14.98
#